data_AF-A0A6L4AME4-F1
#
_entry.id   AF-A0A6L4AME4-F1
#
_cell.length_a   1.000
_cell.length_b   1.000
_cell.length_c   1.000
_cell.angle_alpha   90.00
_cell.angle_beta   90.00
_cell.angle_gamma   90.00
#
_symmetry.space_group_name_H-M   'P 1'
#
loop_
_entity.id
_entity.type
_entity.pdbx_description
1 polymer ?
#
loop_
_entity_poly.entity_id
_entity_poly.type
_entity_poly.pdbx_seq_one_letter_code
_entity_poly.pdbx_strand_id
1 'polypeptide(L)'
;MIVETRCCIRTVLSAFVVGIITLTFALGMQNSREALAEGAEPHSLSLSEMHIKITSQGHMATFQLYDTTAASEFYDQLPLQLELENFRDAQWMLYPPKKLNVTKGEAYHDGKKGELSYYAPWGDVFMLYKDFYAGDEMHRLGIGTSGIDDIARMSGSAVIEKNEPQISGDTAMHIQVTSNGNTTVFKLNNSSAARALYRQLPMSIEVEDYGGKEKIFYPPEKLDTSGTPSAKANAGTLAYYAPWGDVVMFYKKFGSASGLYELGEAVSGSEFVRDLSGKIQIEKSSGQ
;
A
#
# COMPACT_ATOMS: atom_id res chain seq x y z
N MET A 1 85.31 -19.93 -11.92
CA MET A 1 84.78 -20.12 -13.29
C MET A 1 83.53 -19.26 -13.36
N ILE A 2 83.68 -17.98 -13.73
CA ILE A 2 83.51 -17.43 -15.10
C ILE A 2 82.03 -17.49 -15.47
N VAL A 3 81.25 -16.43 -15.19
CA VAL A 3 81.10 -15.15 -15.92
C VAL A 3 80.09 -15.28 -17.08
N GLU A 4 79.17 -14.32 -17.05
CA GLU A 4 78.22 -13.86 -18.08
C GLU A 4 78.68 -14.04 -19.53
N THR A 5 77.73 -14.08 -20.48
CA THR A 5 77.64 -12.98 -21.46
C THR A 5 76.33 -12.94 -22.24
N ARG A 6 75.76 -11.72 -22.26
CA ARG A 6 74.74 -11.24 -23.20
C ARG A 6 75.32 -11.10 -24.60
N CYS A 7 74.46 -11.22 -25.61
CA CYS A 7 74.62 -10.68 -26.97
C CYS A 7 73.20 -10.40 -27.49
N CYS A 8 72.80 -9.28 -28.09
CA CYS A 8 73.55 -8.39 -28.98
C CYS A 8 73.04 -6.94 -28.91
N ILE A 9 73.99 -6.04 -29.11
CA ILE A 9 73.92 -4.57 -29.22
C ILE A 9 73.49 -4.17 -30.64
N ARG A 10 72.70 -3.09 -30.78
CA ARG A 10 73.12 -1.90 -31.57
C ARG A 10 72.21 -0.67 -31.36
N THR A 11 72.88 0.37 -30.87
CA THR A 11 72.53 1.76 -30.58
C THR A 11 72.41 2.62 -31.84
N VAL A 12 71.70 3.75 -31.79
CA VAL A 12 72.22 5.14 -32.00
C VAL A 12 71.10 6.17 -32.31
N LEU A 13 70.99 7.16 -31.39
CA LEU A 13 70.72 8.63 -31.48
C LEU A 13 69.66 9.17 -32.46
N SER A 14 69.00 10.31 -32.30
CA SER A 14 68.80 11.38 -31.29
C SER A 14 67.89 12.40 -32.00
N ALA A 15 66.98 13.08 -31.31
CA ALA A 15 66.77 14.53 -31.42
C ALA A 15 65.52 15.00 -30.66
N PHE A 16 65.77 15.96 -29.78
CA PHE A 16 64.80 16.81 -29.09
C PHE A 16 64.03 17.72 -30.07
N VAL A 17 62.73 17.92 -29.84
CA VAL A 17 62.08 19.23 -29.99
C VAL A 17 61.09 19.44 -28.85
N VAL A 18 61.39 20.42 -28.00
CA VAL A 18 60.48 21.04 -27.03
C VAL A 18 59.73 22.16 -27.75
N GLY A 19 58.41 22.18 -27.64
CA GLY A 19 57.55 23.19 -28.27
C GLY A 19 56.35 23.56 -27.39
N ILE A 20 56.63 24.45 -26.44
CA ILE A 20 55.82 25.53 -25.84
C ILE A 20 54.28 25.43 -25.90
N ILE A 21 53.71 25.49 -24.68
CA ILE A 21 52.32 25.73 -24.30
C ILE A 21 51.78 27.02 -24.94
N THR A 22 50.62 26.93 -25.60
CA THR A 22 49.68 28.06 -25.70
C THR A 22 48.33 27.64 -25.15
N LEU A 23 47.92 28.32 -24.08
CA LEU A 23 46.64 28.20 -23.41
C LEU A 23 45.61 29.01 -24.21
N THR A 24 44.59 28.37 -24.76
CA THR A 24 43.38 29.06 -25.24
C THR A 24 42.15 28.43 -24.58
N PHE A 25 41.50 29.22 -23.74
CA PHE A 25 40.20 28.94 -23.14
C PHE A 25 39.12 29.35 -24.14
N ALA A 26 38.26 28.42 -24.57
CA ALA A 26 36.91 28.74 -25.04
C ALA A 26 35.98 27.53 -24.89
N LEU A 27 34.94 27.76 -24.10
CA LEU A 27 33.82 26.90 -23.73
C LEU A 27 33.11 26.24 -24.93
N GLY A 28 32.66 25.00 -24.74
CA GLY A 28 31.70 24.35 -25.62
C GLY A 28 31.49 22.90 -25.22
N MET A 29 30.44 22.64 -24.46
CA MET A 29 30.12 21.34 -23.87
C MET A 29 29.92 20.24 -24.93
N GLN A 30 30.68 19.15 -24.82
CA GLN A 30 30.15 17.82 -25.09
C GLN A 30 30.90 16.82 -24.21
N ASN A 31 30.34 16.63 -23.02
CA ASN A 31 30.81 15.65 -22.07
C ASN A 31 30.45 14.27 -22.62
N SER A 32 31.46 13.55 -23.11
CA SER A 32 31.44 12.10 -23.23
C SER A 32 31.21 11.51 -21.84
N ARG A 33 29.99 11.06 -21.58
CA ARG A 33 29.68 10.13 -20.50
C ARG A 33 28.81 9.02 -21.09
N GLU A 34 29.48 8.04 -21.68
CA GLU A 34 29.01 6.66 -21.57
C GLU A 34 29.05 6.31 -20.08
N ALA A 35 27.92 6.51 -19.42
CA ALA A 35 27.62 5.95 -18.13
C ALA A 35 26.51 4.91 -18.35
N LEU A 36 26.95 3.65 -18.36
CA LEU A 36 26.22 2.41 -18.09
C LEU A 36 24.71 2.61 -17.84
N ALA A 37 23.92 2.41 -18.88
CA ALA A 37 22.51 2.04 -18.74
C ALA A 37 22.45 0.50 -18.75
N GLU A 38 22.68 -0.09 -17.58
CA GLU A 38 22.46 -1.51 -17.33
C GLU A 38 21.18 -1.62 -16.47
N GLY A 39 20.16 -2.31 -16.99
CA GLY A 39 18.95 -2.69 -16.23
C GLY A 39 17.70 -1.83 -16.46
N ALA A 40 17.14 -1.84 -17.68
CA ALA A 40 15.73 -1.54 -17.88
C ALA A 40 15.03 -2.82 -18.36
N GLU A 41 14.38 -3.53 -17.43
CA GLU A 41 13.55 -4.70 -17.72
C GLU A 41 12.46 -4.33 -18.74
N PRO A 42 12.30 -5.08 -19.85
CA PRO A 42 11.26 -4.79 -20.82
C PRO A 42 9.91 -5.25 -20.24
N HIS A 43 8.95 -4.33 -20.16
CA HIS A 43 7.55 -4.53 -19.78
C HIS A 43 7.23 -4.59 -18.27
N SER A 44 7.28 -3.45 -17.60
CA SER A 44 6.54 -3.27 -16.34
C SER A 44 5.02 -3.33 -16.62
N LEU A 45 4.36 -4.42 -16.26
CA LEU A 45 2.89 -4.54 -16.34
C LEU A 45 2.23 -3.51 -15.40
N SER A 46 1.17 -2.87 -15.87
CA SER A 46 0.40 -1.91 -15.06
C SER A 46 -0.52 -2.65 -14.08
N LEU A 47 -0.74 -2.07 -12.90
CA LEU A 47 -1.70 -2.59 -11.93
C LEU A 47 -3.12 -2.13 -12.27
N SER A 48 -4.10 -2.99 -12.03
CA SER A 48 -5.53 -2.67 -12.17
C SER A 48 -6.12 -2.20 -10.84
N GLU A 49 -7.39 -1.78 -10.85
CA GLU A 49 -8.17 -1.52 -9.63
C GLU A 49 -8.67 -2.80 -8.95
N MET A 50 -8.48 -3.97 -9.57
CA MET A 50 -8.94 -5.25 -9.03
C MET A 50 -8.08 -5.67 -7.85
N HIS A 51 -8.75 -5.92 -6.73
CA HIS A 51 -8.13 -6.39 -5.52
C HIS A 51 -8.80 -7.69 -5.11
N ILE A 52 -8.04 -8.64 -4.57
CA ILE A 52 -8.56 -9.89 -4.04
C ILE A 52 -8.06 -10.13 -2.63
N LYS A 53 -8.78 -10.96 -1.89
CA LYS A 53 -8.43 -11.41 -0.55
C LYS A 53 -8.51 -12.93 -0.56
N ILE A 54 -7.45 -13.57 -0.07
CA ILE A 54 -7.35 -15.02 0.06
C ILE A 54 -7.26 -15.34 1.55
N THR A 55 -8.16 -16.19 2.04
CA THR A 55 -8.24 -16.59 3.45
C THR A 55 -8.18 -18.10 3.57
N SER A 56 -7.37 -18.60 4.49
CA SER A 56 -7.24 -20.04 4.77
C SER A 56 -6.85 -20.22 6.25
N GLN A 57 -7.56 -21.08 6.99
CA GLN A 57 -7.29 -21.36 8.40
C GLN A 57 -7.13 -20.11 9.30
N GLY A 58 -7.90 -19.05 9.05
CA GLY A 58 -7.81 -17.78 9.80
C GLY A 58 -6.64 -16.87 9.40
N HIS A 59 -5.77 -17.31 8.50
CA HIS A 59 -4.74 -16.50 7.86
C HIS A 59 -5.29 -15.81 6.61
N MET A 60 -4.82 -14.59 6.35
CA MET A 60 -5.33 -13.76 5.26
C MET A 60 -4.20 -13.05 4.55
N ALA A 61 -4.28 -12.99 3.22
CA ALA A 61 -3.44 -12.14 2.39
C ALA A 61 -4.30 -11.39 1.36
N THR A 62 -3.92 -10.16 1.03
CA THR A 62 -4.57 -9.37 -0.03
C THR A 62 -3.61 -9.13 -1.17
N PHE A 63 -4.16 -9.09 -2.38
CA PHE A 63 -3.40 -8.88 -3.61
C PHE A 63 -4.08 -7.81 -4.46
N GLN A 64 -3.29 -6.97 -5.11
CA GLN A 64 -3.74 -6.15 -6.23
C GLN A 64 -3.36 -6.86 -7.52
N LEU A 65 -4.31 -7.00 -8.44
CA LEU A 65 -4.10 -7.72 -9.69
C LEU A 65 -3.55 -6.80 -10.78
N TYR A 66 -2.72 -7.36 -11.67
CA TYR A 66 -2.25 -6.64 -12.85
C TYR A 66 -3.38 -6.43 -13.87
N ASP A 67 -3.25 -5.42 -14.72
CA ASP A 67 -4.10 -5.19 -15.88
C ASP A 67 -3.72 -6.16 -17.01
N THR A 68 -4.05 -7.44 -16.81
CA THR A 68 -3.77 -8.53 -17.75
C THR A 68 -5.02 -9.37 -18.02
N THR A 69 -5.02 -10.08 -19.14
CA THR A 69 -6.13 -10.96 -19.54
C THR A 69 -6.33 -12.05 -18.49
N ALA A 70 -5.25 -12.72 -18.09
CA ALA A 70 -5.30 -13.79 -17.10
C ALA A 70 -5.81 -13.31 -15.74
N ALA A 71 -5.37 -12.13 -15.29
CA ALA A 71 -5.82 -11.55 -14.03
C ALA A 71 -7.31 -11.21 -14.03
N SER A 72 -7.81 -10.60 -15.12
CA SER A 72 -9.25 -10.31 -15.28
C SER A 72 -10.07 -11.60 -15.30
N GLU A 73 -9.65 -12.61 -16.06
CA GLU A 73 -10.36 -13.89 -16.14
C GLU A 73 -10.35 -14.66 -14.81
N PHE A 74 -9.28 -14.53 -14.02
CA PHE A 74 -9.24 -15.11 -12.66
C PHE A 74 -10.22 -14.36 -11.75
N TYR A 75 -10.23 -13.04 -11.81
CA TYR A 75 -11.13 -12.18 -11.04
C TYR A 75 -12.61 -12.46 -11.32
N ASP A 76 -12.96 -12.74 -12.58
CA ASP A 76 -14.33 -13.06 -13.01
C ASP A 76 -14.83 -14.42 -12.52
N GLN A 77 -13.94 -15.31 -12.09
CA GLN A 77 -14.31 -16.59 -11.50
C GLN A 77 -14.65 -16.49 -10.02
N LEU A 78 -14.35 -15.36 -9.36
CA LEU A 78 -14.57 -15.18 -7.92
C LEU A 78 -16.06 -14.96 -7.58
N PRO A 79 -16.53 -15.45 -6.42
CA PRO A 79 -15.77 -16.09 -5.34
C PRO A 79 -15.46 -17.57 -5.59
N LEU A 80 -14.32 -18.04 -5.06
CA LEU A 80 -13.88 -19.43 -5.16
C LEU A 80 -13.53 -20.00 -3.78
N GLN A 81 -13.74 -21.30 -3.62
CA GLN A 81 -13.20 -22.08 -2.51
C GLN A 81 -12.42 -23.26 -3.10
N LEU A 82 -11.10 -23.28 -2.91
CA LEU A 82 -10.17 -24.20 -3.57
C LEU A 82 -9.19 -24.81 -2.58
N GLU A 83 -8.85 -26.09 -2.76
CA GLU A 83 -7.81 -26.74 -1.96
C GLU A 83 -6.42 -26.21 -2.32
N LEU A 84 -5.60 -26.00 -1.30
CA LEU A 84 -4.20 -25.59 -1.44
C LEU A 84 -3.29 -26.81 -1.47
N GLU A 85 -2.41 -26.85 -2.47
CA GLU A 85 -1.33 -27.83 -2.58
C GLU A 85 0.02 -27.14 -2.34
N ASN A 86 0.80 -27.64 -1.39
CA ASN A 86 2.13 -27.09 -1.14
C ASN A 86 3.12 -27.61 -2.17
N PHE A 87 3.96 -26.72 -2.71
CA PHE A 87 5.06 -27.14 -3.56
C PHE A 87 6.40 -26.58 -3.08
N ARG A 88 7.33 -27.52 -2.84
CA ARG A 88 8.74 -27.26 -2.47
C ARG A 88 8.93 -26.32 -1.28
N ASP A 89 7.98 -26.28 -0.35
CA ASP A 89 8.01 -25.40 0.83
C ASP A 89 8.23 -23.91 0.48
N ALA A 90 7.74 -23.47 -0.68
CA ALA A 90 7.89 -22.09 -1.18
C ALA A 90 6.59 -21.46 -1.67
N GLN A 91 5.62 -22.28 -2.11
CA GLN A 91 4.39 -21.80 -2.72
C GLN A 91 3.18 -22.67 -2.38
N TRP A 92 2.02 -22.04 -2.39
CA TRP A 92 0.72 -22.70 -2.36
C TRP A 92 0.06 -22.61 -3.73
N MET A 93 -0.20 -23.76 -4.35
CA MET A 93 -0.89 -23.90 -5.63
C MET A 93 -2.39 -24.09 -5.41
N LEU A 94 -3.19 -23.54 -6.30
CA LEU A 94 -4.64 -23.70 -6.39
C LEU A 94 -5.08 -23.71 -7.86
N TYR A 95 -6.16 -24.42 -8.16
CA TYR A 95 -6.61 -24.63 -9.55
C TYR A 95 -7.95 -23.95 -9.79
N PRO A 96 -7.98 -22.83 -10.54
CA PRO A 96 -9.24 -22.20 -10.93
C PRO A 96 -10.11 -23.17 -11.76
N PRO A 97 -11.45 -23.13 -11.63
CA PRO A 97 -12.35 -24.00 -12.40
C PRO A 97 -12.19 -23.91 -13.92
N LYS A 98 -11.78 -22.73 -14.43
CA LYS A 98 -11.45 -22.50 -15.82
C LYS A 98 -10.00 -22.04 -15.94
N LYS A 99 -9.27 -22.65 -16.88
CA LYS A 99 -7.94 -22.18 -17.27
C LYS A 99 -8.01 -20.75 -17.78
N LEU A 100 -6.97 -19.98 -17.45
CA LEU A 100 -6.81 -18.58 -17.83
C LEU A 100 -6.07 -18.48 -19.16
N ASN A 101 -6.44 -17.50 -19.97
CA ASN A 101 -5.76 -17.13 -21.19
C ASN A 101 -4.62 -16.17 -20.88
N VAL A 102 -3.46 -16.43 -21.50
CA VAL A 102 -2.26 -15.61 -21.35
C VAL A 102 -1.78 -15.13 -22.71
N THR A 103 -1.23 -13.91 -22.74
CA THR A 103 -0.59 -13.36 -23.92
C THR A 103 0.93 -13.40 -23.80
N LYS A 104 1.64 -13.31 -24.93
CA LYS A 104 3.12 -13.33 -24.94
C LYS A 104 3.74 -12.15 -24.17
N GLY A 105 3.03 -11.03 -24.02
CA GLY A 105 3.50 -9.86 -23.26
C GLY A 105 3.29 -9.97 -21.75
N GLU A 106 2.61 -11.02 -21.28
CA GLU A 106 2.34 -11.30 -19.87
C GLU A 106 3.29 -12.38 -19.32
N ALA A 107 4.21 -12.88 -20.16
CA ALA A 107 5.01 -14.06 -19.88
C ALA A 107 6.39 -13.69 -19.30
N TYR A 108 6.76 -14.45 -18.27
CA TYR A 108 8.02 -14.47 -17.54
C TYR A 108 8.22 -13.37 -16.49
N HIS A 109 8.44 -13.83 -15.27
CA HIS A 109 9.06 -13.07 -14.20
C HIS A 109 9.75 -14.01 -13.22
N ASP A 110 10.77 -13.51 -12.53
CA ASP A 110 11.30 -14.17 -11.35
C ASP A 110 10.23 -14.14 -10.24
N GLY A 111 9.87 -15.31 -9.72
CA GLY A 111 8.88 -15.40 -8.65
C GLY A 111 9.42 -14.84 -7.34
N LYS A 112 8.81 -13.76 -6.86
CA LYS A 112 9.14 -13.14 -5.57
C LYS A 112 8.13 -13.48 -4.50
N LYS A 113 8.59 -13.58 -3.25
CA LYS A 113 7.69 -13.68 -2.09
C LYS A 113 6.62 -12.57 -2.16
N GLY A 114 5.36 -12.97 -2.02
CA GLY A 114 4.19 -12.09 -2.07
C GLY A 114 3.59 -11.91 -3.44
N GLU A 115 4.13 -12.52 -4.50
CA GLU A 115 3.48 -12.51 -5.80
C GLU A 115 2.43 -13.62 -5.93
N LEU A 116 1.40 -13.32 -6.71
CA LEU A 116 0.40 -14.26 -7.21
C LEU A 116 0.68 -14.47 -8.70
N SER A 117 0.85 -15.73 -9.09
CA SER A 117 1.26 -16.08 -10.45
C SER A 117 0.40 -17.20 -11.01
N TYR A 118 0.43 -17.35 -12.34
CA TYR A 118 -0.26 -18.41 -13.07
C TYR A 118 0.74 -19.17 -13.94
N TYR A 119 0.68 -20.49 -13.87
CA TYR A 119 1.46 -21.38 -14.72
C TYR A 119 0.56 -21.98 -15.80
N ALA A 120 0.66 -21.43 -17.01
CA ALA A 120 -0.24 -21.76 -18.12
C ALA A 120 -0.28 -23.25 -18.53
N PRO A 121 0.84 -24.02 -18.52
CA PRO A 121 0.82 -25.42 -18.92
C PRO A 121 -0.15 -26.27 -18.10
N TRP A 122 -0.16 -26.11 -16.78
CA TRP A 122 -0.98 -26.92 -15.88
C TRP A 122 -2.26 -26.21 -15.46
N GLY A 123 -2.28 -24.88 -15.51
CA GLY A 123 -3.43 -24.07 -15.16
C GLY A 123 -3.55 -23.83 -13.66
N ASP A 124 -2.45 -23.92 -12.92
CA ASP A 124 -2.38 -23.57 -11.51
C ASP A 124 -2.10 -22.08 -11.32
N VAL A 125 -2.79 -21.52 -10.35
CA VAL A 125 -2.45 -20.25 -9.73
C VAL A 125 -1.67 -20.55 -8.46
N PHE A 126 -0.65 -19.77 -8.15
CA PHE A 126 0.12 -20.00 -6.93
C PHE A 126 0.52 -18.71 -6.23
N MET A 127 0.54 -18.80 -4.89
CA MET A 127 0.96 -17.73 -3.98
C MET A 127 2.35 -18.04 -3.45
N LEU A 128 3.29 -17.12 -3.63
CA LEU A 128 4.65 -17.27 -3.17
C LEU A 128 4.82 -16.75 -1.74
N TYR A 129 5.29 -17.60 -0.83
CA TYR A 129 5.69 -17.18 0.52
C TYR A 129 7.21 -17.22 0.74
N LYS A 130 7.96 -17.66 -0.28
CA LYS A 130 9.40 -17.51 -0.45
C LYS A 130 9.70 -17.16 -1.91
N ASP A 131 10.86 -16.60 -2.17
CA ASP A 131 11.36 -16.45 -3.55
C ASP A 131 11.47 -17.84 -4.22
N PHE A 132 11.00 -17.93 -5.45
CA PHE A 132 10.98 -19.17 -6.21
C PHE A 132 11.20 -18.91 -7.70
N TYR A 133 12.14 -19.64 -8.29
CA TYR A 133 12.49 -19.50 -9.70
C TYR A 133 12.05 -20.77 -10.43
N ALA A 134 10.93 -20.69 -11.17
CA ALA A 134 10.38 -21.85 -11.89
C ALA A 134 10.82 -21.94 -13.37
N GLY A 135 11.44 -20.88 -13.91
CA GLY A 135 11.82 -20.79 -15.32
C GLY A 135 10.77 -20.09 -16.19
N ASP A 136 10.84 -20.33 -17.50
CA ASP A 136 9.96 -19.73 -18.50
C ASP A 136 8.49 -20.18 -18.30
N GLU A 137 7.52 -19.33 -18.66
CA GLU A 137 6.05 -19.57 -18.60
C GLU A 137 5.31 -19.28 -17.26
N MET A 138 5.93 -18.55 -16.33
CA MET A 138 5.21 -17.91 -15.22
C MET A 138 4.60 -16.58 -15.65
N HIS A 139 3.30 -16.41 -15.41
CA HIS A 139 2.57 -15.18 -15.72
C HIS A 139 2.17 -14.44 -14.44
N ARG A 140 2.41 -13.13 -14.40
CA ARG A 140 2.03 -12.29 -13.25
C ARG A 140 0.50 -12.15 -13.19
N LEU A 141 -0.10 -12.55 -12.08
CA LEU A 141 -1.52 -12.27 -11.81
C LEU A 141 -1.71 -11.11 -10.86
N GLY A 142 -0.90 -11.03 -9.81
CA GLY A 142 -1.01 -9.94 -8.84
C GLY A 142 0.18 -9.83 -7.91
N ILE A 143 0.20 -8.72 -7.18
CA ILE A 143 1.19 -8.41 -6.16
C ILE A 143 0.51 -8.30 -4.80
N GLY A 144 1.15 -8.88 -3.80
CA GLY A 144 0.72 -8.85 -2.43
C GLY A 144 0.75 -7.44 -1.84
N THR A 145 -0.34 -7.03 -1.21
CA THR A 145 -0.49 -5.70 -0.59
C THR A 145 -0.59 -5.74 0.94
N SER A 146 -1.05 -6.85 1.51
CA SER A 146 -1.07 -7.07 2.97
C SER A 146 -1.11 -8.57 3.31
N GLY A 147 -0.72 -8.93 4.54
CA GLY A 147 -0.82 -10.32 5.03
C GLY A 147 0.15 -11.32 4.38
N ILE A 148 1.21 -10.85 3.73
CA ILE A 148 2.13 -11.70 2.96
C ILE A 148 2.90 -12.70 3.83
N ASP A 149 3.22 -12.32 5.07
CA ASP A 149 3.87 -13.23 6.01
C ASP A 149 2.96 -14.36 6.51
N ASP A 150 1.64 -14.21 6.38
CA ASP A 150 0.68 -15.22 6.77
C ASP A 150 0.44 -16.29 5.70
N ILE A 151 0.85 -16.05 4.45
CA ILE A 151 0.72 -17.04 3.35
C ILE A 151 1.42 -18.36 3.73
N ALA A 152 2.59 -18.29 4.37
CA ALA A 152 3.33 -19.48 4.78
C ALA A 152 2.58 -20.39 5.78
N ARG A 153 1.54 -19.87 6.45
CA ARG A 153 0.74 -20.57 7.46
C ARG A 153 -0.61 -21.05 6.93
N MET A 154 -0.99 -20.67 5.71
CA MET A 154 -2.19 -21.16 5.05
C MET A 154 -2.11 -22.67 4.82
N SER A 155 -3.24 -23.37 4.74
CA SER A 155 -3.30 -24.81 4.45
C SER A 155 -4.74 -25.30 4.22
N GLY A 156 -4.91 -26.45 3.58
CA GLY A 156 -6.23 -27.00 3.27
C GLY A 156 -6.99 -26.09 2.30
N SER A 157 -8.27 -25.86 2.57
CA SER A 157 -9.12 -25.02 1.71
C SER A 157 -8.83 -23.53 1.88
N ALA A 158 -8.71 -22.81 0.77
CA ALA A 158 -8.65 -21.36 0.71
C ALA A 158 -9.92 -20.79 0.09
N VAL A 159 -10.40 -19.69 0.65
CA VAL A 159 -11.49 -18.88 0.11
C VAL A 159 -10.88 -17.65 -0.56
N ILE A 160 -11.17 -17.46 -1.84
CA ILE A 160 -10.71 -16.34 -2.66
C ILE A 160 -11.92 -15.48 -3.02
N GLU A 161 -11.86 -14.23 -2.61
CA GLU A 161 -12.95 -13.27 -2.79
C GLU A 161 -12.41 -12.00 -3.45
N LYS A 162 -13.30 -11.31 -4.18
CA LYS A 162 -13.06 -9.93 -4.57
C LYS A 162 -12.87 -9.10 -3.30
N ASN A 163 -11.75 -8.40 -3.23
CA ASN A 163 -11.41 -7.41 -2.22
C ASN A 163 -11.56 -6.00 -2.79
N GLU A 164 -12.64 -5.79 -3.54
CA GLU A 164 -13.13 -4.45 -3.78
C GLU A 164 -13.25 -3.78 -2.40
N PRO A 165 -12.86 -2.50 -2.26
CA PRO A 165 -13.24 -1.74 -1.09
C PRO A 165 -14.73 -1.96 -0.98
N GLN A 166 -15.12 -2.74 0.02
CA GLN A 166 -16.47 -3.20 0.05
C GLN A 166 -17.31 -1.93 0.15
N ILE A 167 -18.06 -1.64 -0.91
CA ILE A 167 -19.40 -1.12 -0.71
C ILE A 167 -20.19 -2.33 -0.19
N SER A 168 -19.74 -2.89 0.96
CA SER A 168 -20.60 -3.58 1.90
C SER A 168 -21.74 -2.60 2.04
N GLY A 169 -22.97 -3.04 1.83
CA GLY A 169 -24.14 -2.20 2.07
C GLY A 169 -23.88 -1.35 3.30
N ASP A 170 -23.87 -0.03 3.08
CA ASP A 170 -23.47 1.03 4.00
C ASP A 170 -24.06 0.75 5.39
N THR A 171 -23.37 -0.02 6.22
CA THR A 171 -23.46 0.23 7.65
C THR A 171 -22.45 1.33 7.87
N ALA A 172 -22.76 2.52 7.34
CA ALA A 172 -22.05 3.73 7.63
C ALA A 172 -21.78 3.72 9.13
N MET A 173 -20.50 3.71 9.50
CA MET A 173 -20.11 3.74 10.90
C MET A 173 -20.57 5.08 11.44
N HIS A 174 -21.69 5.10 12.13
CA HIS A 174 -22.17 6.30 12.77
C HIS A 174 -21.76 6.29 14.22
N ILE A 175 -21.32 7.44 14.70
CA ILE A 175 -21.12 7.67 16.12
C ILE A 175 -22.08 8.75 16.58
N GLN A 176 -22.63 8.58 17.77
CA GLN A 176 -23.49 9.54 18.41
C GLN A 176 -22.72 10.17 19.57
N VAL A 177 -22.67 11.50 19.60
CA VAL A 177 -22.09 12.30 20.68
C VAL A 177 -23.23 13.01 21.40
N THR A 178 -23.40 12.71 22.70
CA THR A 178 -24.49 13.25 23.51
C THR A 178 -23.96 14.02 24.71
N SER A 179 -24.51 15.22 24.93
CA SER A 179 -24.25 16.07 26.11
C SER A 179 -25.47 16.93 26.42
N ASN A 180 -25.84 17.05 27.69
CA ASN A 180 -26.94 17.91 28.15
C ASN A 180 -28.29 17.68 27.41
N GLY A 181 -28.56 16.44 26.99
CA GLY A 181 -29.77 16.08 26.23
C GLY A 181 -29.74 16.41 24.74
N ASN A 182 -28.66 17.05 24.26
CA ASN A 182 -28.42 17.29 22.84
C ASN A 182 -27.55 16.21 22.24
N THR A 183 -27.75 15.95 20.94
CA THR A 183 -27.13 14.83 20.25
C THR A 183 -26.63 15.26 18.87
N THR A 184 -25.35 15.03 18.61
CA THR A 184 -24.73 15.12 17.28
C THR A 184 -24.43 13.73 16.76
N VAL A 185 -24.75 13.44 15.50
CA VAL A 185 -24.40 12.17 14.85
C VAL A 185 -23.37 12.45 13.76
N PHE A 186 -22.25 11.72 13.79
CA PHE A 186 -21.23 11.77 12.76
C PHE A 186 -21.23 10.47 11.96
N LYS A 187 -21.21 10.58 10.63
CA LYS A 187 -20.85 9.48 9.73
C LYS A 187 -19.34 9.44 9.61
N LEU A 188 -18.73 8.34 10.04
CA LEU A 188 -17.31 8.09 9.90
C LEU A 188 -16.98 7.59 8.51
N ASN A 189 -15.80 7.97 8.02
CA ASN A 189 -15.21 7.39 6.82
C ASN A 189 -14.61 6.01 7.12
N ASN A 190 -14.14 5.32 6.07
CA ASN A 190 -13.61 3.97 6.17
C ASN A 190 -12.09 3.91 6.43
N SER A 191 -11.49 4.99 6.93
CA SER A 191 -10.05 5.04 7.21
C SER A 191 -9.64 4.18 8.42
N SER A 192 -8.34 3.88 8.52
CA SER A 192 -7.75 3.21 9.69
C SER A 192 -8.03 3.95 10.99
N ALA A 193 -7.88 5.28 11.00
CA ALA A 193 -8.11 6.10 12.18
C ALA A 193 -9.58 6.11 12.60
N ALA A 194 -10.50 6.24 11.64
CA ALA A 194 -11.93 6.22 11.91
C ALA A 194 -12.39 4.87 12.49
N ARG A 195 -11.92 3.76 11.92
CA ARG A 195 -12.19 2.41 12.45
C ARG A 195 -11.56 2.21 13.83
N ALA A 196 -10.37 2.76 14.07
CA ALA A 196 -9.71 2.71 15.37
C ALA A 196 -10.51 3.45 16.45
N LEU A 197 -11.00 4.66 16.15
CA LEU A 197 -11.90 5.39 17.04
C LEU A 197 -13.17 4.59 17.33
N TYR A 198 -13.81 4.06 16.28
CA TYR A 198 -15.05 3.29 16.40
C TYR A 198 -14.91 2.03 17.28
N ARG A 199 -13.73 1.39 17.28
CA ARG A 199 -13.43 0.22 18.13
C ARG A 199 -13.33 0.56 19.61
N GLN A 200 -13.00 1.80 19.96
CA GLN A 200 -12.88 2.25 21.35
C GLN A 200 -14.23 2.60 21.99
N LEU A 201 -15.33 2.58 21.22
CA LEU A 201 -16.68 2.92 21.70
C LEU A 201 -17.40 1.72 22.35
N PRO A 202 -18.23 1.96 23.39
CA PRO A 202 -18.65 3.28 23.91
C PRO A 202 -17.64 3.94 24.85
N MET A 203 -17.65 5.28 24.95
CA MET A 203 -16.81 6.02 25.89
C MET A 203 -17.49 7.23 26.51
N SER A 204 -17.05 7.58 27.71
CA SER A 204 -17.49 8.75 28.47
C SER A 204 -16.27 9.59 28.82
N ILE A 205 -16.15 10.77 28.20
CA ILE A 205 -14.90 11.55 28.20
C ILE A 205 -15.14 13.04 28.38
N GLU A 206 -14.19 13.76 28.98
CA GLU A 206 -14.22 15.22 29.06
C GLU A 206 -13.95 15.86 27.69
N VAL A 207 -14.67 16.94 27.39
CA VAL A 207 -14.47 17.73 26.17
C VAL A 207 -13.96 19.12 26.50
N GLU A 208 -13.03 19.62 25.69
CA GLU A 208 -12.44 20.95 25.86
C GLU A 208 -12.79 21.85 24.67
N ASP A 209 -12.99 23.15 24.92
CA ASP A 209 -13.11 24.14 23.84
C ASP A 209 -11.72 24.64 23.45
N TYR A 210 -11.41 24.61 22.16
CA TYR A 210 -10.15 25.11 21.65
C TYR A 210 -10.37 26.16 20.56
N GLY A 211 -9.64 27.28 20.68
CA GLY A 211 -9.62 28.35 19.68
C GLY A 211 -10.96 28.99 19.33
N GLY A 212 -12.04 28.72 20.08
CA GLY A 212 -13.40 29.20 19.78
C GLY A 212 -13.98 28.69 18.46
N LYS A 213 -13.48 27.54 17.97
CA LYS A 213 -13.87 26.92 16.68
C LYS A 213 -14.08 25.43 16.74
N GLU A 214 -13.51 24.76 17.73
CA GLU A 214 -13.50 23.31 17.83
C GLU A 214 -13.68 22.83 19.27
N LYS A 215 -14.18 21.61 19.39
CA LYS A 215 -14.22 20.83 20.62
C LYS A 215 -13.26 19.67 20.49
N ILE A 216 -12.42 19.44 21.48
CA ILE A 216 -11.43 18.36 21.45
C ILE A 216 -11.63 17.37 22.59
N PHE A 217 -11.23 16.13 22.37
CA PHE A 217 -11.07 15.11 23.41
C PHE A 217 -9.93 14.16 23.06
N TYR A 218 -9.37 13.48 24.06
CA TYR A 218 -8.26 12.55 23.88
C TYR A 218 -8.74 11.09 23.93
N PRO A 219 -8.84 10.36 22.81
CA PRO A 219 -9.24 8.96 22.85
C PRO A 219 -8.31 8.13 23.75
N PRO A 220 -8.81 7.09 24.44
CA PRO A 220 -8.01 6.21 25.31
C PRO A 220 -6.73 5.68 24.65
N GLU A 221 -6.81 5.34 23.36
CA GLU A 221 -5.65 4.93 22.55
C GLU A 221 -5.47 5.86 21.35
N LYS A 222 -4.21 6.14 21.01
CA LYS A 222 -3.86 6.88 19.79
C LYS A 222 -4.36 6.15 18.56
N LEU A 223 -4.83 6.92 17.58
CA LEU A 223 -5.34 6.37 16.33
C LEU A 223 -4.20 6.15 15.33
N ASP A 224 -4.24 5.03 14.63
CA ASP A 224 -3.39 4.76 13.48
C ASP A 224 -3.86 5.59 12.28
N THR A 225 -3.00 6.47 11.77
CA THR A 225 -3.33 7.37 10.65
C THR A 225 -2.93 6.81 9.29
N SER A 226 -2.45 5.56 9.22
CA SER A 226 -1.96 4.95 7.98
C SER A 226 -3.08 4.84 6.94
N GLY A 227 -2.97 5.53 5.81
CA GLY A 227 -4.04 5.57 4.79
C GLY A 227 -5.27 6.39 5.18
N THR A 228 -5.15 7.28 6.17
CA THR A 228 -6.21 8.24 6.52
C THR A 228 -6.02 9.55 5.74
N PRO A 229 -7.07 10.10 5.08
CA PRO A 229 -6.94 11.34 4.32
C PRO A 229 -6.71 12.56 5.22
N SER A 230 -6.01 13.57 4.70
CA SER A 230 -5.87 14.87 5.40
C SER A 230 -7.20 15.61 5.43
N ALA A 231 -7.52 16.27 6.55
CA ALA A 231 -8.75 17.02 6.70
C ALA A 231 -8.67 18.43 6.11
N LYS A 232 -9.76 18.86 5.48
CA LYS A 232 -10.06 20.27 5.21
C LYS A 232 -11.29 20.68 6.03
N ALA A 233 -11.04 20.94 7.31
CA ALA A 233 -12.03 21.17 8.34
C ALA A 233 -12.94 22.38 8.10
N ASN A 234 -14.24 22.09 8.07
CA ASN A 234 -15.34 23.04 8.11
C ASN A 234 -16.22 22.75 9.34
N ALA A 235 -17.25 23.57 9.58
CA ALA A 235 -18.24 23.23 10.60
C ALA A 235 -18.88 21.87 10.27
N GLY A 236 -18.96 20.98 11.25
CA GLY A 236 -19.43 19.60 11.11
C GLY A 236 -18.32 18.58 10.85
N THR A 237 -17.08 18.98 10.54
CA THR A 237 -15.99 18.02 10.34
C THR A 237 -15.58 17.35 11.65
N LEU A 238 -15.37 16.03 11.61
CA LEU A 238 -14.69 15.25 12.64
C LEU A 238 -13.29 14.89 12.15
N ALA A 239 -12.26 15.20 12.94
CA ALA A 239 -10.87 14.97 12.58
C ALA A 239 -10.06 14.40 13.75
N TYR A 240 -8.85 13.94 13.45
CA TYR A 240 -7.83 13.54 14.43
C TYR A 240 -6.57 14.37 14.20
N TYR A 241 -6.07 15.02 15.23
CA TYR A 241 -4.81 15.76 15.15
C TYR A 241 -3.68 14.91 15.74
N ALA A 242 -2.95 14.22 14.86
CA ALA A 242 -1.91 13.27 15.25
C ALA A 242 -0.79 13.84 16.13
N PRO A 243 -0.35 15.12 15.98
CA PRO A 243 0.70 15.67 16.83
C PRO A 243 0.36 15.67 18.32
N TRP A 244 -0.92 15.83 18.68
CA TRP A 244 -1.38 15.82 20.07
C TRP A 244 -2.14 14.56 20.44
N GLY A 245 -2.67 13.84 19.44
CA GLY A 245 -3.45 12.64 19.63
C GLY A 245 -4.86 12.92 20.12
N ASP A 246 -5.45 14.06 19.76
CA ASP A 246 -6.84 14.39 20.05
C ASP A 246 -7.76 14.20 18.84
N VAL A 247 -9.03 13.98 19.13
CA VAL A 247 -10.13 14.02 18.17
C VAL A 247 -10.77 15.40 18.25
N VAL A 248 -11.02 16.00 17.10
CA VAL A 248 -11.47 17.38 16.93
C VAL A 248 -12.85 17.39 16.26
N MET A 249 -13.83 18.01 16.91
CA MET A 249 -15.17 18.29 16.38
C MET A 249 -15.28 19.78 16.05
N PHE A 250 -15.28 20.13 14.78
CA PHE A 250 -15.32 21.52 14.33
C PHE A 250 -16.75 22.06 14.29
N TYR A 251 -16.99 23.22 14.90
CA TYR A 251 -18.25 23.97 14.79
C TYR A 251 -18.11 25.29 14.02
N LYS A 252 -16.89 25.60 13.55
CA LYS A 252 -16.58 26.70 12.62
C LYS A 252 -15.53 26.24 11.61
N LYS A 253 -15.36 27.00 10.53
CA LYS A 253 -14.32 26.77 9.53
C LYS A 253 -12.92 26.99 10.13
N PHE A 254 -12.03 26.02 9.85
CA PHE A 254 -10.61 26.09 10.19
C PHE A 254 -9.73 26.02 8.94
N GLY A 255 -9.95 25.04 8.06
CA GLY A 255 -9.08 24.77 6.91
C GLY A 255 -8.28 23.49 7.14
N SER A 256 -6.98 23.50 6.87
CA SER A 256 -6.11 22.32 6.96
C SER A 256 -4.90 22.61 7.84
N ALA A 257 -4.37 21.58 8.50
CA ALA A 257 -3.10 21.63 9.22
C ALA A 257 -2.30 20.34 8.98
N SER A 258 -0.98 20.42 9.11
CA SER A 258 -0.11 19.23 9.06
C SER A 258 -0.46 18.28 10.20
N GLY A 259 -0.71 17.01 9.87
CA GLY A 259 -1.11 15.99 10.84
C GLY A 259 -2.59 16.02 11.25
N LEU A 260 -3.43 16.82 10.58
CA LEU A 260 -4.88 16.80 10.77
C LEU A 260 -5.52 15.84 9.75
N TYR A 261 -6.14 14.78 10.26
CA TYR A 261 -6.68 13.68 9.47
C TYR A 261 -8.20 13.62 9.58
N GLU A 262 -8.89 13.43 8.47
CA GLU A 262 -10.35 13.39 8.45
C GLU A 262 -10.85 12.04 8.95
N LEU A 263 -11.78 12.07 9.90
CA LEU A 263 -12.45 10.87 10.41
C LEU A 263 -13.88 10.75 9.87
N GLY A 264 -14.53 11.86 9.56
CA GLY A 264 -15.92 11.88 9.11
C GLY A 264 -16.56 13.25 9.20
N GLU A 265 -17.89 13.27 9.11
CA GLU A 265 -18.69 14.50 9.11
C GLU A 265 -20.01 14.32 9.87
N ALA A 266 -20.50 15.40 10.45
CA ALA A 266 -21.78 15.43 11.13
C ALA A 266 -22.92 15.32 10.10
N VAL A 267 -23.78 14.32 10.27
CA VAL A 267 -24.98 14.10 9.44
C VAL A 267 -26.24 14.66 10.10
N SER A 268 -26.22 14.91 11.41
CA SER A 268 -27.30 15.60 12.13
C SER A 268 -26.79 16.25 13.42
N GLY A 269 -27.43 17.34 13.85
CA GLY A 269 -27.14 17.99 15.14
C GLY A 269 -25.78 18.66 15.24
N SER A 270 -25.19 19.09 14.10
CA SER A 270 -23.87 19.73 14.07
C SER A 270 -23.85 21.08 14.81
N GLU A 271 -25.00 21.75 14.90
CA GLU A 271 -25.20 22.97 15.67
C GLU A 271 -24.92 22.79 17.17
N PHE A 272 -25.09 21.59 17.72
CA PHE A 272 -24.89 21.30 19.14
C PHE A 272 -23.42 21.15 19.52
N VAL A 273 -22.51 20.96 18.56
CA VAL A 273 -21.07 20.79 18.82
C VAL A 273 -20.51 21.98 19.59
N ARG A 274 -20.97 23.20 19.28
CA ARG A 274 -20.52 24.43 19.95
C ARG A 274 -20.77 24.42 21.46
N ASP A 275 -21.85 23.78 21.89
CA ASP A 275 -22.34 23.84 23.27
C ASP A 275 -21.92 22.62 24.10
N LEU A 276 -21.19 21.67 23.49
CA LEU A 276 -20.58 20.55 24.22
C LEU A 276 -19.67 21.09 25.32
N SER A 277 -19.88 20.57 26.53
CA SER A 277 -19.12 20.92 27.73
C SER A 277 -19.14 19.79 28.74
N GLY A 278 -18.08 19.71 29.55
CA GLY A 278 -17.91 18.67 30.56
C GLY A 278 -17.84 17.27 29.93
N LYS A 279 -18.41 16.29 30.63
CA LYS A 279 -18.38 14.91 30.19
C LYS A 279 -19.41 14.62 29.10
N ILE A 280 -18.94 14.18 27.94
CA ILE A 280 -19.76 13.73 26.81
C ILE A 280 -19.85 12.20 26.78
N GLN A 281 -20.93 11.67 26.22
CA GLN A 281 -21.09 10.25 25.92
C GLN A 281 -20.93 10.04 24.41
N ILE A 282 -20.11 9.07 24.03
CA ILE A 282 -19.89 8.71 22.62
C ILE A 282 -20.20 7.23 22.44
N GLU A 283 -21.12 6.92 21.55
CA GLU A 283 -21.64 5.57 21.31
C GLU A 283 -21.73 5.27 19.82
N LYS A 284 -21.82 3.98 19.49
CA LYS A 284 -22.10 3.53 18.12
C LYS A 284 -23.58 3.79 17.82
N SER A 285 -23.88 4.33 16.65
CA SER A 285 -25.25 4.50 16.17
C SER A 285 -25.48 3.58 14.97
N SER A 286 -26.65 2.96 14.91
CA SER A 286 -27.10 2.30 13.67
C SER A 286 -27.49 3.42 12.69
N GLY A 287 -26.99 3.38 11.45
CA GLY A 287 -27.47 4.29 10.40
C GLY A 287 -28.98 4.09 10.23
N GLN A 288 -29.76 5.16 10.34
CA GLN A 288 -31.18 5.16 9.97
C GLN A 288 -31.35 5.32 8.47
#